data_AF-A0A0F9YVB8-F1
#
_entry.id   AF-A0A0F9YVB8-F1
#
_cell.length_a   1.000
_cell.length_b   1.000
_cell.length_c   1.000
_cell.angle_alpha   90.00
_cell.angle_beta   90.00
_cell.angle_gamma   90.00
#
_symmetry.space_group_name_H-M   'P 1'
#
loop_
_entity.id
_entity.type
_entity.pdbx_description
1 polymer ?
#
loop_
_entity_poly.entity_id
_entity_poly.type
_entity_poly.pdbx_seq_one_letter_code
_entity_poly.pdbx_strand_id
1 'polypeptide(L)'
;MKYILGLLFMGAFLNAVDCDNLGQVKKGIMLVQGQFYVIDEFGEHAVQNCFVDKELRNRTQQEIIEYLNSGCCIFVKKYSDGQYAIQGHVGLPGGGVGGATVGFWGGKFLVHFVGHGIIGVVSALTGPFSTATAGGLEACFFPIIESASNVVGLGAGMALAVLTGPA
;
A
#
# COMPACT_ATOMS: atom_id res chain seq x y z
N MET A 1 -1.14 -54.28 -19.24
CA MET A 1 -0.63 -53.06 -19.90
C MET A 1 -0.60 -52.00 -18.81
N LYS A 2 0.52 -51.47 -18.26
CA LYS A 2 1.87 -51.17 -18.82
C LYS A 2 1.75 -50.40 -20.15
N TYR A 3 2.26 -49.18 -20.34
CA TYR A 3 3.19 -48.33 -19.57
C TYR A 3 2.58 -46.92 -19.34
N ILE A 4 3.19 -45.87 -18.76
CA ILE A 4 4.59 -45.63 -18.35
C ILE A 4 4.66 -44.70 -17.11
N LEU A 5 5.87 -44.29 -16.69
CA LEU A 5 6.19 -43.34 -15.62
C LEU A 5 6.58 -41.98 -16.24
N GLY A 6 6.19 -40.84 -15.64
CA GLY A 6 6.53 -39.49 -16.14
C GLY A 6 6.91 -38.54 -15.01
N LEU A 7 8.14 -38.68 -14.49
CA LEU A 7 8.71 -37.72 -13.53
C LEU A 7 9.24 -36.46 -14.26
N LEU A 8 9.16 -35.32 -13.56
CA LEU A 8 10.01 -34.12 -13.72
C LEU A 8 9.99 -33.40 -15.08
N PHE A 9 9.40 -32.20 -15.09
CA PHE A 9 10.21 -30.99 -15.16
C PHE A 9 9.54 -29.83 -14.42
N MET A 10 10.35 -28.98 -13.77
CA MET A 10 9.86 -27.88 -12.93
C MET A 10 9.40 -26.70 -13.79
N GLY A 11 8.09 -26.50 -13.87
CA GLY A 11 7.46 -25.20 -14.09
C GLY A 11 6.41 -25.03 -13.00
N ALA A 12 6.46 -23.94 -12.24
CA ALA A 12 5.45 -23.69 -11.22
C ALA A 12 4.11 -23.34 -11.88
N PHE A 13 3.22 -24.32 -11.89
CA PHE A 13 1.81 -24.13 -12.21
C PHE A 13 1.17 -23.34 -11.07
N LEU A 14 0.77 -22.10 -11.36
CA LEU A 14 -0.11 -21.32 -10.50
C LEU A 14 -1.54 -21.88 -10.59
N ASN A 15 -1.81 -22.93 -9.82
CA ASN A 15 -3.17 -23.38 -9.51
C ASN A 15 -3.83 -22.37 -8.55
N ALA A 16 -4.13 -21.18 -9.07
CA ALA A 16 -4.90 -20.14 -8.39
C ALA A 16 -6.42 -20.28 -8.62
N VAL A 17 -6.90 -21.48 -8.94
CA VAL A 17 -8.32 -21.84 -8.98
C VAL A 17 -8.48 -23.28 -8.48
N ASP A 18 -9.29 -23.48 -7.45
CA ASP A 18 -9.76 -24.79 -7.00
C ASP A 18 -10.61 -25.44 -8.11
N CYS A 19 -10.11 -26.55 -8.68
CA CYS A 19 -10.59 -27.09 -9.96
C CYS A 19 -11.62 -28.22 -9.82
N ASP A 20 -12.08 -28.53 -8.61
CA ASP A 20 -12.85 -29.76 -8.38
C ASP A 20 -14.36 -29.66 -8.68
N ASN A 21 -14.92 -28.48 -8.98
CA ASN A 21 -16.32 -28.37 -9.43
C ASN A 21 -16.63 -27.23 -10.43
N LEU A 22 -16.89 -27.64 -11.67
CA LEU A 22 -17.70 -26.98 -12.72
C LEU A 22 -17.21 -25.64 -13.32
N GLY A 23 -17.01 -25.66 -14.65
CA GLY A 23 -17.42 -24.53 -15.51
C GLY A 23 -16.36 -23.51 -15.90
N GLN A 24 -15.25 -23.97 -16.50
CA GLN A 24 -14.31 -23.21 -17.36
C GLN A 24 -14.24 -21.67 -17.22
N VAL A 25 -13.27 -21.20 -16.45
CA VAL A 25 -12.42 -20.07 -16.90
C VAL A 25 -10.98 -20.58 -16.92
N LYS A 26 -10.57 -21.19 -18.04
CA LYS A 26 -9.20 -21.69 -18.23
C LYS A 26 -8.21 -20.59 -18.61
N LYS A 27 -8.33 -19.38 -18.03
CA LYS A 27 -7.40 -18.28 -18.30
C LYS A 27 -6.36 -18.16 -17.20
N GLY A 28 -5.21 -18.80 -17.41
CA GLY A 28 -4.08 -18.85 -16.48
C GLY A 28 -2.85 -18.16 -17.06
N ILE A 29 -1.99 -17.62 -16.19
CA ILE A 29 -0.68 -17.08 -16.56
C ILE A 29 0.39 -18.07 -16.08
N MET A 30 1.25 -18.49 -17.00
CA MET A 30 2.35 -19.42 -16.72
C MET A 30 3.68 -18.77 -17.10
N LEU A 31 4.68 -18.83 -16.21
CA LEU A 31 6.06 -18.49 -16.53
C LEU A 31 6.84 -19.76 -16.85
N VAL A 32 7.40 -19.85 -18.06
CA VAL A 32 8.28 -20.97 -18.45
C VAL A 32 9.57 -20.39 -19.03
N GLN A 33 10.72 -20.76 -18.46
CA GLN A 33 12.05 -20.38 -18.95
C GLN A 33 12.25 -18.86 -19.19
N GLY A 34 11.59 -18.01 -18.40
CA GLY A 34 11.68 -16.54 -18.54
C GLY A 34 10.80 -15.94 -19.65
N GLN A 35 9.83 -16.70 -20.16
CA GLN A 35 8.75 -16.21 -21.04
C GLN A 35 7.40 -16.39 -20.36
N PHE A 36 6.53 -15.40 -20.50
CA PHE A 36 5.17 -15.41 -19.98
C PHE A 36 4.21 -15.98 -21.02
N TYR A 37 3.31 -16.86 -20.59
CA TYR A 37 2.29 -17.48 -21.41
C TYR A 37 0.92 -17.21 -20.81
N VAL A 38 -0.06 -16.87 -21.64
CA VAL A 38 -1.48 -16.97 -21.31
C VAL A 38 -1.97 -18.30 -21.85
N ILE A 39 -2.44 -19.16 -20.95
CA ILE A 39 -3.21 -20.35 -21.29
C ILE A 39 -4.67 -19.89 -21.43
N ASP A 40 -5.34 -20.24 -22.52
CA ASP A 40 -6.79 -20.07 -22.67
C ASP A 40 -7.47 -21.28 -23.32
N GLU A 41 -8.68 -21.09 -23.89
CA GLU A 41 -9.45 -22.15 -24.55
C GLU A 41 -8.89 -22.52 -25.94
N PHE A 42 -8.04 -21.69 -26.53
CA PHE A 42 -7.40 -21.90 -27.84
C PHE A 42 -5.97 -22.44 -27.73
N GLY A 43 -5.32 -22.29 -26.57
CA GLY A 43 -4.06 -22.95 -26.26
C GLY A 43 -3.13 -22.10 -25.40
N GLU A 44 -1.83 -22.27 -25.60
CA GLU A 44 -0.79 -21.48 -24.94
C GLU A 44 -0.30 -20.36 -25.87
N HIS A 45 -0.51 -19.12 -25.44
CA HIS A 45 -0.13 -17.92 -26.18
C HIS A 45 1.02 -17.19 -25.47
N ALA A 46 2.19 -17.15 -26.11
CA ALA A 46 3.34 -16.40 -25.60
C ALA A 46 3.04 -14.89 -25.58
N VAL A 47 3.16 -14.28 -24.40
CA VAL A 47 3.00 -12.84 -24.20
C VAL A 47 4.36 -12.16 -24.40
N GLN A 48 4.41 -11.19 -25.32
CA GLN A 48 5.65 -10.42 -25.50
C GLN A 48 5.97 -9.66 -24.20
N ASN A 49 7.24 -9.70 -23.77
CA ASN A 49 7.69 -9.06 -22.53
C ASN A 49 7.35 -7.57 -22.43
N CYS A 50 7.07 -6.87 -23.53
CA CYS A 50 6.61 -5.48 -23.52
C CYS A 50 5.20 -5.29 -22.91
N PHE A 51 4.33 -6.30 -22.94
CA PHE A 51 2.97 -6.28 -22.39
C PHE A 51 2.87 -6.79 -20.94
N VAL A 52 3.92 -7.45 -20.43
CA VAL A 52 4.02 -7.88 -19.03
C VAL A 52 4.38 -6.68 -18.15
N ASP A 53 3.91 -6.59 -16.91
CA ASP A 53 4.34 -5.49 -16.02
C ASP A 53 5.85 -5.52 -15.75
N LYS A 54 6.49 -4.33 -15.66
CA LYS A 54 7.93 -4.20 -15.41
C LYS A 54 8.37 -4.89 -14.12
N GLU A 55 7.55 -4.88 -13.07
CA GLU A 55 7.85 -5.53 -11.80
C GLU A 55 7.82 -7.06 -11.88
N LEU A 56 7.13 -7.64 -12.87
CA LEU A 56 7.05 -9.08 -13.07
C LEU A 56 8.14 -9.59 -14.02
N ARG A 57 8.53 -8.80 -15.03
CA ARG A 57 9.54 -9.18 -16.07
C ARG A 57 10.87 -9.69 -15.49
N ASN A 58 11.31 -9.11 -14.38
CA ASN A 58 12.65 -9.36 -13.81
C ASN A 58 12.63 -10.30 -12.59
N ARG A 59 11.45 -10.81 -12.19
CA ARG A 59 11.32 -11.73 -11.06
C ARG A 59 11.49 -13.17 -11.51
N THR A 60 12.14 -13.96 -10.67
CA THR A 60 12.16 -15.42 -10.79
C THR A 60 10.77 -16.00 -10.57
N GLN A 61 10.58 -17.26 -10.99
CA GLN A 61 9.31 -17.95 -10.80
C GLN A 61 8.87 -18.03 -9.33
N GLN A 62 9.82 -18.21 -8.40
CA GLN A 62 9.54 -18.26 -6.96
C GLN A 62 9.10 -16.88 -6.44
N GLU A 63 9.80 -15.81 -6.81
CA GLU A 63 9.44 -14.44 -6.43
C GLU A 63 8.06 -14.01 -6.98
N ILE A 64 7.65 -14.53 -8.15
CA ILE A 64 6.29 -14.28 -8.67
C ILE A 64 5.23 -15.04 -7.87
N ILE A 65 5.48 -16.30 -7.49
CA ILE A 65 4.56 -17.06 -6.63
C ILE A 65 4.41 -16.38 -5.27
N GLU A 66 5.52 -15.96 -4.66
CA GLU A 66 5.52 -15.23 -3.39
C GLU A 66 4.81 -13.88 -3.51
N TYR A 67 5.07 -13.12 -4.59
CA TYR A 67 4.39 -11.85 -4.87
C TYR A 67 2.86 -12.02 -5.02
N LEU A 68 2.41 -13.04 -5.75
CA LEU A 68 0.97 -13.34 -5.89
C LEU A 68 0.35 -13.85 -4.57
N ASN A 69 1.05 -14.73 -3.84
CA ASN A 69 0.59 -15.27 -2.56
C ASN A 69 0.60 -14.22 -1.43
N SER A 70 1.44 -13.19 -1.50
CA SER A 70 1.47 -12.06 -0.56
C SER A 70 0.23 -11.13 -0.64
N GLY A 71 -0.73 -11.44 -1.52
CA GLY A 71 -1.96 -10.66 -1.68
C GLY A 71 -1.79 -9.33 -2.41
N CYS A 72 -0.62 -9.09 -3.00
CA CYS A 72 -0.30 -7.85 -3.71
C CYS A 72 -1.12 -7.65 -5.00
N CYS A 73 -1.78 -8.70 -5.51
CA CYS A 73 -2.54 -8.66 -6.76
C CYS A 73 -3.88 -9.40 -6.66
N ILE A 74 -4.93 -8.72 -7.14
CA ILE A 74 -6.18 -9.24 -7.73
C ILE A 74 -6.60 -10.66 -7.25
N PHE A 75 -7.48 -10.70 -6.26
CA PHE A 75 -8.20 -11.92 -5.88
C PHE A 75 -9.44 -12.09 -6.75
N VAL A 76 -9.64 -13.27 -7.35
CA VAL A 76 -10.90 -13.61 -8.01
C VAL A 76 -11.80 -14.32 -6.99
N LYS A 77 -12.83 -13.62 -6.50
CA LYS A 77 -13.80 -14.18 -5.55
C LYS A 77 -15.03 -14.67 -6.29
N LYS A 78 -15.32 -15.98 -6.19
CA LYS A 78 -16.58 -16.57 -6.65
C LYS A 78 -17.66 -16.40 -5.57
N TYR A 79 -18.83 -15.94 -5.96
CA TYR A 79 -20.02 -15.85 -5.11
C TYR A 79 -20.91 -17.08 -5.28
N SER A 80 -21.83 -17.29 -4.32
CA SER A 80 -22.75 -18.43 -4.27
C SER A 80 -23.77 -18.47 -5.41
N ASP A 81 -23.98 -17.36 -6.10
CA ASP A 81 -24.82 -17.24 -7.30
C ASP A 81 -24.05 -17.55 -8.61
N GLY A 82 -22.77 -17.90 -8.51
CA GLY A 82 -21.90 -18.18 -9.66
C GLY A 82 -21.23 -16.95 -10.27
N GLN A 83 -21.45 -15.74 -9.74
CA GLN A 83 -20.73 -14.55 -10.20
C GLN A 83 -19.27 -14.57 -9.71
N TYR A 84 -18.39 -13.94 -10.48
CA TYR A 84 -16.97 -13.78 -10.16
C TYR A 84 -16.65 -12.28 -10.04
N ALA A 85 -16.15 -11.84 -8.88
CA ALA A 85 -15.61 -10.49 -8.73
C ALA A 85 -14.08 -10.51 -8.72
N ILE A 86 -13.52 -9.59 -9.51
CA ILE A 86 -12.10 -9.24 -9.52
C ILE A 86 -11.90 -8.25 -8.37
N GLN A 87 -11.61 -8.77 -7.18
CA GLN A 87 -11.24 -7.95 -6.02
C GLN A 87 -9.77 -7.57 -6.15
N GLY A 88 -9.51 -6.48 -6.87
CA GLY A 88 -8.22 -5.81 -6.86
C GLY A 88 -7.88 -5.38 -5.43
N HIS A 89 -7.08 -6.17 -4.72
CA HIS A 89 -6.40 -5.69 -3.54
C HIS A 89 -5.38 -4.67 -4.04
N VAL A 90 -5.69 -3.39 -3.85
CA VAL A 90 -4.74 -2.34 -4.16
C VAL A 90 -3.69 -2.39 -3.06
N GLY A 91 -2.64 -3.17 -3.30
CA GLY A 91 -1.37 -3.08 -2.59
C GLY A 91 -0.71 -1.75 -2.92
N LEU A 92 -1.41 -0.64 -2.61
CA LEU A 92 -0.77 0.66 -2.55
C LEU A 92 0.41 0.51 -1.59
N PRO A 93 1.58 1.09 -1.88
CA PRO A 93 2.52 1.52 -0.85
C PRO A 93 1.91 2.72 -0.09
N GLY A 94 0.66 2.54 0.37
CA GLY A 94 -0.13 3.44 1.15
C GLY A 94 0.34 3.29 2.57
N GLY A 95 1.11 4.28 3.00
CA GLY A 95 1.73 4.26 4.30
C GLY A 95 0.74 4.05 5.44
N GLY A 96 1.13 3.21 6.40
CA GLY A 96 0.25 2.68 7.43
C GLY A 96 -0.50 3.76 8.18
N VAL A 97 -1.80 3.54 8.38
CA VAL A 97 -2.70 4.49 9.06
C VAL A 97 -2.17 4.89 10.45
N GLY A 98 -1.47 3.98 11.12
CA GLY A 98 -0.75 4.26 12.37
C GLY A 98 0.36 5.31 12.21
N GLY A 99 1.25 5.15 11.23
CA GLY A 99 2.30 6.13 10.91
C GLY A 99 1.74 7.47 10.49
N ALA A 100 0.70 7.48 9.64
CA ALA A 100 -0.02 8.69 9.25
C ALA A 100 -0.56 9.45 10.48
N THR A 101 -1.20 8.72 11.40
CA THR A 101 -1.81 9.27 12.61
C THR A 101 -0.76 9.83 13.57
N VAL A 102 0.29 9.06 13.86
CA VAL A 102 1.38 9.48 14.76
C VAL A 102 2.11 10.70 14.18
N GLY A 103 2.41 10.71 12.88
CA GLY A 103 3.04 11.84 12.22
C GLY A 103 2.18 13.10 12.24
N PHE A 104 0.87 12.97 12.02
CA PHE A 104 -0.07 14.10 12.09
C PHE A 104 -0.10 14.75 13.48
N TRP A 105 -0.34 13.95 14.52
CA TRP A 105 -0.42 14.47 15.89
C TRP A 105 0.93 14.97 16.41
N GLY A 106 2.04 14.30 16.08
CA GLY A 106 3.39 14.75 16.40
C GLY A 106 3.74 16.08 15.73
N GLY A 107 3.41 16.24 14.44
CA GLY A 107 3.58 17.48 13.70
C GLY A 107 2.73 18.63 14.26
N LYS A 108 1.45 18.37 14.58
CA LYS A 108 0.59 19.37 15.23
C LYS A 108 1.13 19.80 16.60
N PHE A 109 1.55 18.84 17.43
CA PHE A 109 2.11 19.11 18.75
C PHE A 109 3.37 19.96 18.68
N LEU A 110 4.29 19.67 17.77
CA LEU A 110 5.54 20.43 17.61
C LEU A 110 5.28 21.91 17.31
N VAL A 111 4.36 22.22 16.38
CA VAL A 111 4.02 23.61 16.03
C VAL A 111 3.32 24.33 17.19
N HIS A 112 2.39 23.67 17.88
CA HIS A 112 1.76 24.24 19.08
C HIS A 112 2.77 24.52 20.19
N PHE A 113 3.66 23.56 20.48
CA PHE A 113 4.69 23.69 21.51
C PHE A 113 5.63 24.86 21.24
N VAL A 114 6.09 25.03 19.99
CA VAL A 114 6.94 26.15 19.60
C VAL A 114 6.16 27.48 19.61
N GLY A 115 4.94 27.52 19.06
CA GLY A 115 4.10 28.72 18.99
C GLY A 115 3.75 29.27 20.37
N HIS A 116 3.10 28.46 21.21
CA HIS A 116 2.76 28.85 22.58
C HIS A 116 4.00 29.05 23.45
N GLY A 117 5.08 28.29 23.22
CA GLY A 117 6.36 28.48 23.91
C GLY A 117 6.97 29.87 23.67
N ILE A 118 6.96 30.34 22.42
CA ILE A 118 7.43 31.70 22.07
C ILE A 118 6.51 32.76 22.71
N ILE A 119 5.19 32.57 22.66
CA ILE A 119 4.24 33.47 23.34
C ILE A 119 4.54 33.55 24.84
N GLY A 120 4.79 32.42 25.50
CA GLY A 120 5.17 32.34 26.91
C GLY A 120 6.47 33.10 27.23
N VAL A 121 7.51 32.94 26.40
CA VAL A 121 8.79 33.66 26.56
C VAL A 121 8.61 35.17 26.37
N VAL A 122 7.94 35.62 25.30
CA VAL A 122 7.69 37.05 25.06
C VAL A 122 6.85 37.66 26.18
N SER A 123 5.87 36.92 26.68
CA SER A 123 5.00 37.35 27.78
C SER A 123 5.76 37.44 29.11
N ALA A 124 6.66 36.50 29.41
CA ALA A 124 7.49 36.57 30.61
C ALA A 124 8.37 37.83 30.65
N LEU A 125 8.78 38.34 29.48
CA LEU A 125 9.58 39.57 29.35
C LEU A 125 8.79 40.87 29.58
N THR A 126 7.44 40.84 29.67
CA THR A 126 6.63 42.04 29.99
C THR A 126 6.28 42.18 31.48
N GLY A 127 6.82 41.30 32.33
CA GLY A 127 6.75 41.41 33.79
C GLY A 127 5.31 41.34 34.33
N PRO A 128 4.80 42.37 35.04
CA PRO A 128 3.45 42.34 35.62
C PRO A 128 2.34 42.30 34.57
N PHE A 129 2.63 42.65 33.32
CA PHE A 129 1.67 42.56 32.20
C PHE A 129 1.70 41.22 31.47
N SER A 130 2.54 40.27 31.90
CA SER A 130 2.75 38.98 31.24
C SER A 130 1.46 38.25 30.87
N THR A 131 0.49 38.13 31.78
CA THR A 131 -0.79 37.45 31.51
C THR A 131 -1.62 38.15 30.43
N ALA A 132 -1.60 39.50 30.39
CA ALA A 132 -2.30 40.29 29.39
C ALA A 132 -1.58 40.24 28.02
N THR A 133 -0.24 40.26 28.03
CA THR A 133 0.57 40.03 26.83
C THR A 133 0.31 38.63 26.25
N ALA A 134 0.26 37.60 27.09
CA ALA A 134 -0.03 36.23 26.66
C ALA A 134 -1.42 36.16 26.01
N GLY A 135 -2.48 36.61 26.70
CA GLY A 135 -3.84 36.59 26.15
C GLY A 135 -3.99 37.39 24.84
N GLY A 136 -3.31 38.53 24.71
CA GLY A 136 -3.30 39.32 23.48
C GLY A 136 -2.54 38.66 22.33
N LEU A 137 -1.38 38.05 22.60
CA LEU A 137 -0.61 37.31 21.60
C LEU A 137 -1.33 36.03 21.17
N GLU A 138 -1.92 35.27 22.10
CA GLU A 138 -2.76 34.11 21.79
C GLU A 138 -3.92 34.52 20.87
N ALA A 139 -4.67 35.58 21.20
CA ALA A 139 -5.77 36.05 20.36
C ALA A 139 -5.36 36.43 18.93
N CYS A 140 -4.14 36.98 18.75
CA CYS A 140 -3.60 37.35 17.44
C CYS A 140 -3.01 36.17 16.65
N PHE A 141 -2.31 35.24 17.32
CA PHE A 141 -1.50 34.21 16.66
C PHE A 141 -2.14 32.81 16.67
N PHE A 142 -3.15 32.54 17.51
CA PHE A 142 -3.82 31.23 17.57
C PHE A 142 -4.31 30.72 16.20
N PRO A 143 -4.96 31.53 15.33
CA PRO A 143 -5.37 31.07 14.00
C PRO A 143 -4.18 30.70 13.09
N ILE A 144 -3.04 31.38 13.27
CA ILE A 144 -1.81 31.14 12.50
C ILE A 144 -1.11 29.88 13.00
N ILE A 145 -1.04 29.68 14.33
CA ILE A 145 -0.48 28.47 14.95
C ILE A 145 -1.30 27.24 14.56
N GLU A 146 -2.62 27.28 14.68
CA GLU A 146 -3.50 26.16 14.32
C GLU A 146 -3.40 25.83 12.82
N SER A 147 -3.47 26.83 11.92
CA SER A 147 -3.35 26.59 10.47
C SER A 147 -1.96 26.04 10.07
N ALA A 148 -0.87 26.61 10.60
CA ALA A 148 0.48 26.09 10.37
C ALA A 148 0.65 24.67 10.91
N SER A 149 0.07 24.37 12.08
CA SER A 149 0.14 23.04 12.69
C SER A 149 -0.54 21.97 11.84
N ASN A 150 -1.67 22.29 11.20
CA ASN A 150 -2.36 21.35 10.30
C ASN A 150 -1.54 21.05 9.04
N VAL A 151 -0.82 22.04 8.48
CA VAL A 151 0.06 21.85 7.32
C VAL A 151 1.26 20.97 7.69
N VAL A 152 1.92 21.25 8.83
CA VAL A 152 3.05 20.45 9.31
C VAL A 152 2.60 19.04 9.71
N GLY A 153 1.45 18.91 10.36
CA GLY A 153 0.82 17.63 10.67
C GLY A 153 0.55 16.80 9.41
N LEU A 154 -0.05 17.40 8.37
CA LEU A 154 -0.29 16.70 7.10
C LEU A 154 1.03 16.19 6.48
N GLY A 155 2.04 17.05 6.38
CA GLY A 155 3.35 16.68 5.81
C GLY A 155 4.07 15.60 6.62
N ALA A 156 4.11 15.73 7.94
CA ALA A 156 4.71 14.75 8.84
C ALA A 156 3.94 13.42 8.84
N GLY A 157 2.61 13.46 8.79
CA GLY A 157 1.75 12.30 8.62
C GLY A 157 2.03 11.56 7.32
N MET A 158 2.07 12.26 6.17
CA MET A 158 2.42 11.66 4.88
C MET A 158 3.81 11.02 4.89
N ALA A 159 4.81 11.70 5.47
CA ALA A 159 6.17 11.18 5.56
C ALA A 159 6.26 9.92 6.44
N LEU A 160 5.69 9.95 7.66
CA LEU A 160 5.70 8.80 8.57
C LEU A 160 4.84 7.64 8.07
N ALA A 161 3.74 7.92 7.38
CA ALA A 161 2.99 6.90 6.67
C ALA A 161 3.93 6.12 5.74
N VAL A 162 4.57 6.81 4.78
CA VAL A 162 5.48 6.18 3.79
C VAL A 162 6.60 5.39 4.49
N LEU A 163 7.18 5.91 5.57
CA LEU A 163 8.21 5.22 6.35
C LEU A 163 7.70 3.95 7.06
N THR A 164 6.45 3.92 7.52
CA THR A 164 5.87 2.73 8.18
C THR A 164 5.47 1.61 7.23
N GLY A 165 5.48 1.85 5.90
CA GLY A 165 5.06 0.86 4.90
C GLY A 165 3.56 0.54 4.95
N PRO A 166 3.07 -0.42 4.14
CA PRO A 166 1.68 -0.89 4.22
C PRO A 166 1.41 -1.59 5.57
N ALA A 167 0.16 -1.50 6.04
CA ALA A 167 -0.33 -2.08 7.28
C ALA A 167 -1.42 -3.14 7.03
#